data_AF-A0A0A2W3I1-F1
#
_entry.id   AF-A0A0A2W3I1-F1
#
_cell.length_a   1.000
_cell.length_b   1.000
_cell.length_c   1.000
_cell.angle_alpha   90.00
_cell.angle_beta   90.00
_cell.angle_gamma   90.00
#
_symmetry.space_group_name_H-M   'P 1'
#
loop_
_entity.id
_entity.type
_entity.pdbx_description
1 polymer ?
#
loop_
_entity_poly.entity_id
_entity_poly.type
_entity_poly.pdbx_seq_one_letter_code
_entity_poly.pdbx_strand_id
1 'polypeptide(L)'
;MSTLINDKVSDNVHTEKLDTSAYLAHTPWLQFLLVCCLFALWGMAGNLNDILIAQFKKGFDLSDTQTALVQSIFFLGYFFVALPAAALIKRYSYKAAIITGLCLYALGCFLFIPAAEVMTYGAFLACLGVIACGLSFLETSANTYSSLLGPIKTSTQRINFSQIFNSLGVISGVLIGQIMVFGKDDPSHEELLQMPAAAADAARHQMVGQVVGPYLIIGSVLVVLALIFVFVKFPSCKGDAPKQQVSSEGMGSALRRLFAIPRFRLGVLSQFLYVGAQVGVWSFTIRFVQLVQHGTSEHSATYWLLASLVIYAVGKGVATWLMNRLNPALLLGVFASVATLLLLIAVASHSMLAVYALILVSFCMAPCWPTNFGLVIKGMGKDTQTAGSIVVMSIIGGAVIPLVMGVISDINHGNMQIAFLVPLLCFVYVGFYGFWCVSNLERSLAFYLPLGFEVKSRYSKTASIGEIEVAFIELGGVLLELYQLPQAEGFDVPRCGIDHIALEVSDLQAVAARLETLGYKLDEGPVTESSPMNKVSFLLIRGPDGERLEFDQTAA
;
A
#
# COMPACT_ATOMS: atom_id res chain seq x y z
N MET A 1 -31.76 -15.65 -43.85
CA MET A 1 -31.27 -14.27 -43.61
C MET A 1 -30.36 -14.34 -42.40
N SER A 2 -29.06 -14.46 -42.62
CA SER A 2 -28.08 -13.36 -42.48
C SER A 2 -28.01 -12.89 -41.01
N THR A 3 -26.90 -12.92 -40.28
CA THR A 3 -25.53 -12.66 -40.72
C THR A 3 -24.60 -12.90 -39.52
N LEU A 4 -23.43 -13.50 -39.77
CA LEU A 4 -22.11 -13.13 -39.25
C LEU A 4 -22.04 -12.42 -37.88
N ILE A 5 -21.47 -13.10 -36.87
CA ILE A 5 -20.45 -12.49 -36.01
C ILE A 5 -19.31 -13.50 -35.88
N ASN A 6 -18.20 -13.17 -36.53
CA ASN A 6 -16.95 -13.91 -36.55
C ASN A 6 -16.38 -14.16 -35.15
N ASP A 7 -15.86 -15.38 -34.98
CA ASP A 7 -14.79 -15.72 -34.05
C ASP A 7 -13.69 -14.67 -34.07
N LYS A 8 -13.59 -13.92 -32.96
CA LYS A 8 -12.38 -13.28 -32.44
C LYS A 8 -12.66 -12.88 -30.98
N VAL A 9 -12.74 -13.86 -30.08
CA VAL A 9 -12.54 -13.58 -28.65
C VAL A 9 -11.14 -14.07 -28.30
N SER A 10 -10.31 -13.09 -28.02
CA SER A 10 -8.86 -13.16 -27.83
C SER A 10 -8.41 -14.05 -26.67
N ASP A 11 -7.28 -14.73 -26.89
CA ASP A 11 -6.38 -15.46 -25.97
C ASP A 11 -5.86 -14.67 -24.74
N ASN A 12 -6.67 -13.87 -24.04
CA ASN A 12 -6.17 -13.02 -22.94
C ASN A 12 -6.95 -13.19 -21.63
N VAL A 13 -7.00 -14.41 -21.09
CA VAL A 13 -7.34 -14.60 -19.67
C VAL A 13 -6.09 -15.03 -18.93
N HIS A 14 -5.31 -14.03 -18.47
CA HIS A 14 -4.15 -14.25 -17.61
C HIS A 14 -4.60 -14.82 -16.26
N THR A 15 -4.41 -16.12 -16.06
CA THR A 15 -4.44 -16.73 -14.73
C THR A 15 -3.24 -16.21 -13.93
N GLU A 16 -3.51 -15.40 -12.91
CA GLU A 16 -2.51 -14.88 -11.98
C GLU A 16 -1.97 -15.98 -11.04
N LYS A 17 -0.80 -16.53 -11.38
CA LYS A 17 -0.02 -17.37 -10.45
C LYS A 17 0.87 -16.48 -9.59
N LEU A 18 0.86 -16.67 -8.28
CA LEU A 18 1.76 -15.95 -7.37
C LEU A 18 3.20 -16.41 -7.57
N ASP A 19 4.06 -15.51 -8.04
CA ASP A 19 5.48 -15.80 -8.20
C ASP A 19 6.23 -15.55 -6.88
N THR A 20 6.68 -16.64 -6.26
CA THR A 20 7.40 -16.63 -4.97
C THR A 20 8.92 -16.53 -5.10
N SER A 21 9.46 -16.54 -6.33
CA SER A 21 10.92 -16.64 -6.58
C SER A 21 11.74 -15.47 -6.00
N ALA A 22 11.11 -14.31 -5.80
CA ALA A 22 11.78 -13.14 -5.23
C ALA A 22 11.91 -13.18 -3.68
N TYR A 23 11.20 -14.10 -3.00
CA TYR A 23 11.14 -14.18 -1.54
C TYR A 23 12.18 -15.14 -0.95
N LEU A 24 12.68 -14.83 0.24
CA LEU A 24 13.65 -15.70 0.94
C LEU A 24 12.95 -16.73 1.82
N ALA A 25 13.60 -17.88 2.07
CA ALA A 25 13.07 -18.91 2.97
C ALA A 25 13.04 -18.46 4.46
N HIS A 26 13.97 -17.58 4.86
CA HIS A 26 14.06 -17.07 6.23
C HIS A 26 14.39 -15.58 6.21
N THR A 27 13.97 -14.86 7.25
CA THR A 27 14.26 -13.42 7.41
C THR A 27 15.70 -13.22 7.90
N PRO A 28 16.58 -12.57 7.13
CA PRO A 28 17.92 -12.24 7.57
C PRO A 28 17.88 -10.99 8.46
N TRP A 29 17.77 -11.18 9.77
CA TRP A 29 17.44 -10.11 10.73
C TRP A 29 18.38 -8.90 10.70
N LEU A 30 19.69 -9.09 10.53
CA LEU A 30 20.64 -7.98 10.45
C LEU A 30 20.32 -7.07 9.24
N GLN A 31 20.18 -7.66 8.06
CA GLN A 31 19.87 -6.94 6.82
C GLN A 31 18.48 -6.31 6.87
N PHE A 32 17.52 -7.03 7.45
CA PHE A 32 16.17 -6.53 7.64
C PHE A 32 16.15 -5.30 8.56
N LEU A 33 16.82 -5.35 9.71
CA LEU A 33 16.91 -4.20 10.63
C LEU A 33 17.64 -3.00 10.01
N LEU A 34 18.69 -3.23 9.21
CA LEU A 34 19.36 -2.16 8.46
C LEU A 34 18.39 -1.48 7.47
N VAL A 35 17.52 -2.25 6.81
CA VAL A 35 16.45 -1.69 5.96
C VAL A 35 15.41 -0.97 6.82
N CYS A 36 15.04 -1.47 8.00
CA CYS A 36 14.15 -0.76 8.94
C CYS A 36 14.72 0.60 9.37
N CYS A 37 16.04 0.73 9.56
CA CYS A 37 16.67 2.02 9.87
C CYS A 37 16.48 3.07 8.75
N LEU A 38 16.38 2.65 7.48
CA LEU A 38 16.09 3.57 6.37
C LEU A 38 14.72 4.24 6.54
N PHE A 39 13.73 3.51 7.06
CA PHE A 39 12.40 4.06 7.33
C PHE A 39 12.44 5.14 8.40
N ALA A 40 13.26 4.97 9.45
CA ALA A 40 13.47 6.01 10.46
C ALA A 40 14.12 7.26 9.87
N LEU A 41 15.17 7.11 9.07
CA LEU A 41 15.84 8.24 8.43
C LEU A 41 14.92 8.97 7.46
N TRP A 42 14.10 8.24 6.71
CA TRP A 42 13.08 8.83 5.85
C TRP A 42 12.00 9.57 6.65
N GLY A 43 11.49 8.98 7.73
CA GLY A 43 10.52 9.65 8.61
C GLY A 43 11.07 10.96 9.19
N MET A 44 12.34 10.94 9.59
CA MET A 44 13.06 12.13 10.07
C MET A 44 13.21 13.19 8.97
N ALA A 45 13.60 12.77 7.77
CA ALA A 45 13.76 13.63 6.59
C ALA A 45 12.49 14.41 6.25
N GLY A 46 11.35 13.70 6.18
CA GLY A 46 10.06 14.29 5.83
C GLY A 46 9.64 15.38 6.81
N ASN A 47 9.77 15.14 8.11
CA ASN A 47 9.34 16.11 9.13
C ASN A 47 10.30 17.29 9.26
N LEU A 48 11.61 17.06 9.07
CA LEU A 48 12.55 18.17 9.02
C LEU A 48 12.34 19.06 7.79
N ASN A 49 11.87 18.50 6.68
CA ASN A 49 11.46 19.29 5.53
C ASN A 49 10.29 20.23 5.85
N ASP A 50 9.28 19.76 6.60
CA ASP A 50 8.17 20.63 7.01
C ASP A 50 8.64 21.78 7.91
N ILE A 51 9.62 21.51 8.78
CA ILE A 51 10.26 22.53 9.63
C ILE A 51 11.09 23.52 8.78
N LEU A 52 11.83 23.02 7.78
CA LEU A 52 12.57 23.87 6.85
C LEU A 52 11.64 24.85 6.13
N ILE A 53 10.50 24.36 5.65
CA ILE A 53 9.55 25.17 4.89
C ILE A 53 9.05 26.34 5.74
N ALA A 54 8.77 26.09 7.02
CA ALA A 54 8.38 27.14 7.96
C ALA A 54 9.49 28.21 8.14
N GLN A 55 10.75 27.78 8.26
CA GLN A 55 11.87 28.73 8.36
C GLN A 55 12.16 29.47 7.05
N PHE A 56 12.11 28.81 5.90
CA PHE A 56 12.32 29.44 4.60
C PHE A 56 11.22 30.44 4.27
N LYS A 57 9.98 30.18 4.68
CA LYS A 57 8.91 31.16 4.53
C LYS A 57 9.25 32.48 5.21
N LYS A 58 9.81 32.44 6.42
CA LYS A 58 10.26 33.64 7.15
C LYS A 58 11.56 34.22 6.58
N GLY A 59 12.55 33.37 6.33
CA GLY A 59 13.89 33.76 5.88
C GLY A 59 13.94 34.36 4.48
N PHE A 60 13.09 33.90 3.56
CA PHE A 60 13.00 34.42 2.19
C PHE A 60 11.74 35.24 1.91
N ASP A 61 10.92 35.49 2.93
CA ASP A 61 9.63 36.17 2.80
C ASP A 61 8.75 35.54 1.68
N LEU A 62 8.61 34.20 1.75
CA LEU A 62 7.96 33.44 0.70
C LEU A 62 6.44 33.62 0.73
N SER A 63 5.86 33.73 -0.46
CA SER A 63 4.41 33.59 -0.63
C SER A 63 3.94 32.16 -0.34
N ASP A 64 2.64 32.01 -0.09
CA ASP A 64 2.03 30.68 0.09
C ASP A 64 2.21 29.80 -1.15
N THR A 65 2.20 30.39 -2.35
CA THR A 65 2.47 29.67 -3.60
C THR A 65 3.89 29.14 -3.64
N GLN A 66 4.89 29.93 -3.24
CA GLN A 66 6.28 29.47 -3.16
C GLN A 66 6.43 28.36 -2.12
N THR A 67 5.80 28.51 -0.95
CA THR A 67 5.77 27.48 0.10
C THR A 67 5.16 26.17 -0.41
N ALA A 68 4.05 26.24 -1.16
CA ALA A 68 3.41 25.08 -1.78
C ALA A 68 4.25 24.43 -2.89
N LEU A 69 5.04 25.21 -3.63
CA LEU A 69 5.98 24.68 -4.63
C LEU A 69 7.08 23.83 -3.98
N VAL A 70 7.54 24.21 -2.79
CA VAL A 70 8.49 23.39 -2.03
C VAL A 70 7.90 22.04 -1.67
N GLN A 71 6.64 21.98 -1.21
CA GLN A 71 5.95 20.70 -0.97
C GLN A 71 5.76 19.90 -2.27
N SER A 72 5.41 20.59 -3.36
CA SER A 72 5.16 19.97 -4.66
C SER A 72 6.39 19.26 -5.22
N ILE A 73 7.61 19.77 -4.99
CA ILE A 73 8.85 19.13 -5.50
C ILE A 73 9.06 17.73 -4.93
N PHE A 74 8.62 17.48 -3.70
CA PHE A 74 8.68 16.14 -3.09
C PHE A 74 7.74 15.17 -3.80
N PHE A 75 6.47 15.55 -3.99
CA PHE A 75 5.51 14.72 -4.71
C PHE A 75 5.93 14.44 -6.15
N LEU A 76 6.48 15.45 -6.85
CA LEU A 76 7.03 15.29 -8.20
C LEU A 76 8.26 14.37 -8.20
N GLY A 77 9.14 14.48 -7.20
CA GLY A 77 10.27 13.58 -7.02
C GLY A 77 9.83 12.12 -6.85
N TYR A 78 8.85 11.84 -5.99
CA TYR A 78 8.27 10.49 -5.86
C TYR A 78 7.65 10.01 -7.17
N PHE A 79 6.93 10.88 -7.89
CA PHE A 79 6.26 10.50 -9.13
C PHE A 79 7.23 10.20 -10.28
N PHE A 80 8.20 11.09 -10.55
CA PHE A 80 9.09 10.94 -11.71
C PHE A 80 10.28 10.01 -11.46
N VAL A 81 10.80 9.94 -10.23
CA VAL A 81 12.04 9.21 -9.92
C VAL A 81 11.80 7.76 -9.51
N ALA A 82 10.57 7.38 -9.14
CA ALA A 82 10.26 6.01 -8.75
C ALA A 82 10.49 5.00 -9.90
N LEU A 83 10.14 5.35 -11.15
CA LEU A 83 10.40 4.48 -12.31
C LEU A 83 11.90 4.32 -12.63
N PRO A 84 12.71 5.40 -12.69
CA PRO A 84 14.16 5.30 -12.73
C PRO A 84 14.75 4.43 -11.61
N ALA A 85 14.23 4.54 -10.39
CA ALA A 85 14.65 3.71 -9.27
C ALA A 85 14.34 2.22 -9.52
N ALA A 86 13.14 1.88 -9.98
CA ALA A 86 12.80 0.51 -10.38
C ALA A 86 13.67 -0.01 -11.53
N ALA A 87 14.00 0.83 -12.52
CA ALA A 87 14.89 0.48 -13.62
C ALA A 87 16.30 0.15 -13.10
N LEU A 88 16.82 0.92 -12.14
CA LEU A 88 18.11 0.67 -11.51
C LEU A 88 18.09 -0.64 -10.71
N ILE A 89 17.02 -0.93 -9.98
CA ILE A 89 16.84 -2.20 -9.25
C ILE A 89 16.85 -3.38 -10.24
N LYS A 90 16.05 -3.28 -11.32
CA LYS A 90 15.94 -4.31 -12.35
C LYS A 90 17.30 -4.59 -12.99
N ARG A 91 18.07 -3.54 -13.30
CA ARG A 91 19.40 -3.66 -13.92
C ARG A 91 20.48 -4.16 -12.96
N TYR A 92 20.51 -3.68 -11.71
CA TYR A 92 21.59 -3.98 -10.76
C TYR A 92 21.09 -4.76 -9.53
N SER A 93 20.56 -4.08 -8.51
CA SER A 93 20.01 -4.71 -7.30
C SER A 93 19.26 -3.69 -6.43
N TYR A 94 18.48 -4.18 -5.45
CA TYR A 94 17.91 -3.34 -4.39
C TYR A 94 18.99 -2.57 -3.62
N LYS A 95 20.09 -3.23 -3.27
CA LYS A 95 21.25 -2.60 -2.62
C LYS A 95 21.79 -1.42 -3.42
N ALA A 96 21.95 -1.57 -4.74
CA ALA A 96 22.44 -0.48 -5.59
C ALA A 96 21.50 0.74 -5.58
N ALA A 97 20.18 0.51 -5.60
CA ALA A 97 19.20 1.59 -5.51
C ALA A 97 19.19 2.27 -4.14
N ILE A 98 19.30 1.51 -3.05
CA ILE A 98 19.40 2.06 -1.70
C ILE A 98 20.64 2.94 -1.56
N ILE A 99 21.81 2.46 -2.00
CA ILE A 99 23.07 3.23 -1.93
C ILE A 99 22.95 4.51 -2.76
N THR A 100 22.40 4.42 -3.98
CA THR A 100 22.18 5.59 -4.83
C THR A 100 21.26 6.61 -4.14
N GLY A 101 20.17 6.14 -3.53
CA GLY A 101 19.25 6.99 -2.76
C GLY A 101 19.91 7.67 -1.56
N LEU A 102 20.70 6.92 -0.78
CA LEU A 102 21.46 7.48 0.36
C LEU A 102 22.48 8.52 -0.10
N CYS A 103 23.21 8.26 -1.19
CA CYS A 103 24.19 9.21 -1.73
C CYS A 103 23.53 10.47 -2.28
N LEU A 104 22.42 10.36 -3.02
CA LEU A 104 21.65 11.51 -3.50
C LEU A 104 21.09 12.32 -2.34
N TYR A 105 20.56 11.64 -1.31
CA TYR A 105 20.04 12.33 -0.15
C TYR A 105 21.16 13.07 0.62
N ALA A 106 22.30 12.41 0.88
CA ALA A 106 23.44 13.05 1.52
C ALA A 106 23.99 14.23 0.68
N LEU A 107 24.07 14.09 -0.64
CA LEU A 107 24.47 15.15 -1.55
C LEU A 107 23.53 16.35 -1.42
N GLY A 108 22.22 16.11 -1.45
CA GLY A 108 21.21 17.14 -1.25
C GLY A 108 21.42 17.89 0.07
N CYS A 109 21.72 17.19 1.17
CA CYS A 109 22.04 17.81 2.46
C CYS A 109 23.32 18.65 2.42
N PHE A 110 24.40 18.19 1.79
CA PHE A 110 25.65 18.96 1.72
C PHE A 110 25.54 20.19 0.80
N LEU A 111 24.67 20.13 -0.21
CA LEU A 111 24.38 21.28 -1.08
C LEU A 111 23.69 22.44 -0.33
N PHE A 112 23.18 22.24 0.88
CA PHE A 112 22.70 23.35 1.72
C PHE A 112 23.82 24.31 2.12
N ILE A 113 25.10 23.87 2.18
CA ILE A 113 26.22 24.78 2.48
C ILE A 113 26.32 25.88 1.41
N PRO A 114 26.58 25.56 0.11
CA PRO A 114 26.66 26.59 -0.90
C PRO A 114 25.32 27.30 -1.12
N ALA A 115 24.17 26.64 -0.92
CA ALA A 115 22.88 27.30 -1.01
C ALA A 115 22.69 28.39 0.06
N ALA A 116 23.19 28.16 1.28
CA ALA A 116 23.16 29.15 2.35
C ALA A 116 24.16 30.30 2.17
N GLU A 117 25.21 30.12 1.35
CA GLU A 117 26.09 31.23 0.96
C GLU A 117 25.46 32.10 -0.14
N VAL A 118 24.83 31.46 -1.13
CA VAL A 118 24.18 32.16 -2.26
C VAL A 118 22.85 32.82 -1.84
N MET A 119 22.18 32.27 -0.83
CA MET A 119 20.94 32.80 -0.25
C MET A 119 19.85 33.11 -1.27
N THR A 120 19.58 32.15 -2.15
CA THR A 120 18.45 32.24 -3.10
C THR A 120 17.49 31.08 -2.91
N TYR A 121 16.19 31.39 -2.96
CA TYR A 121 15.12 30.40 -2.92
C TYR A 121 15.32 29.28 -3.95
N GLY A 122 15.76 29.61 -5.17
CA GLY A 122 16.02 28.64 -6.23
C GLY A 122 17.13 27.64 -5.90
N ALA A 123 18.21 28.08 -5.23
CA ALA A 123 19.29 27.18 -4.80
C ALA A 123 18.79 26.16 -3.77
N PHE A 124 18.00 26.61 -2.78
CA PHE A 124 17.41 25.72 -1.79
C PHE A 124 16.38 24.76 -2.40
N LEU A 125 15.55 25.25 -3.32
CA LEU A 125 14.60 24.41 -4.04
C LEU A 125 15.31 23.31 -4.85
N ALA A 126 16.45 23.62 -5.48
CA ALA A 126 17.27 22.63 -6.16
C ALA A 126 17.84 21.58 -5.20
N CYS A 127 18.31 21.99 -4.02
CA CYS A 127 18.78 21.06 -2.97
C CYS A 127 17.67 20.10 -2.55
N LEU A 128 16.47 20.64 -2.28
CA LEU A 128 15.29 19.85 -1.93
C LEU A 128 14.87 18.90 -3.06
N GLY A 129 15.01 19.31 -4.32
CA GLY A 129 14.80 18.43 -5.47
C GLY A 129 15.75 17.22 -5.48
N VAL A 130 17.04 17.43 -5.18
CA VAL A 130 18.03 16.34 -5.06
C VAL A 130 17.69 15.41 -3.89
N ILE A 131 17.27 15.96 -2.74
CA ILE A 131 16.79 15.18 -1.60
C ILE A 131 15.56 14.34 -1.98
N ALA A 132 14.57 14.94 -2.64
CA ALA A 132 13.36 14.26 -3.10
C ALA A 132 13.68 13.10 -4.05
N CYS A 133 14.67 13.28 -4.94
CA CYS A 133 15.17 12.19 -5.77
C CYS A 133 15.73 11.04 -4.92
N GLY A 134 16.61 11.35 -3.96
CA GLY A 134 17.20 10.35 -3.05
C GLY A 134 16.13 9.58 -2.25
N LEU A 135 15.16 10.29 -1.69
CA LEU A 135 14.03 9.70 -0.97
C LEU A 135 13.18 8.80 -1.87
N SER A 136 12.93 9.18 -3.13
CA SER A 136 12.18 8.35 -4.08
C SER A 136 12.88 7.01 -4.39
N PHE A 137 14.21 7.01 -4.48
CA PHE A 137 15.00 5.78 -4.58
C PHE A 137 14.86 4.90 -3.34
N LEU A 138 14.96 5.50 -2.14
CA LEU A 138 14.81 4.79 -0.87
C LEU A 138 13.39 4.23 -0.73
N GLU A 139 12.37 4.99 -1.09
CA GLU A 139 10.97 4.58 -0.98
C GLU A 139 10.65 3.39 -1.87
N THR A 140 11.08 3.47 -3.13
CA THR A 140 10.86 2.42 -4.12
C THR A 140 11.59 1.13 -3.73
N SER A 141 12.77 1.24 -3.14
CA SER A 141 13.62 0.09 -2.81
C SER A 141 13.36 -0.49 -1.42
N ALA A 142 13.21 0.31 -0.37
CA ALA A 142 13.08 -0.16 1.00
C ALA A 142 11.73 -0.85 1.27
N ASN A 143 10.62 -0.30 0.76
CA ASN A 143 9.30 -0.92 0.90
C ASN A 143 9.23 -2.28 0.22
N THR A 144 9.66 -2.35 -1.03
CA THR A 144 9.73 -3.62 -1.76
C THR A 144 10.70 -4.60 -1.10
N TYR A 145 11.92 -4.16 -0.78
CA TYR A 145 12.95 -5.05 -0.25
C TYR A 145 12.63 -5.57 1.15
N SER A 146 12.08 -4.74 2.05
CA SER A 146 11.60 -5.19 3.37
C SER A 146 10.54 -6.28 3.28
N SER A 147 9.66 -6.20 2.27
CA SER A 147 8.65 -7.22 1.99
C SER A 147 9.25 -8.52 1.46
N LEU A 148 10.38 -8.47 0.73
CA LEU A 148 11.02 -9.63 0.09
C LEU A 148 12.06 -10.34 0.99
N LEU A 149 12.57 -9.67 2.03
CA LEU A 149 13.57 -10.19 2.97
C LEU A 149 12.98 -11.23 3.94
N GLY A 150 12.43 -12.32 3.42
CA GLY A 150 11.89 -13.45 4.18
C GLY A 150 10.71 -14.12 3.47
N PRO A 151 9.98 -15.02 4.17
CA PRO A 151 8.88 -15.78 3.58
C PRO A 151 7.74 -14.91 3.04
N ILE A 152 7.13 -15.30 1.92
CA ILE A 152 5.97 -14.60 1.34
C ILE A 152 4.78 -14.50 2.31
N LYS A 153 4.59 -15.51 3.18
CA LYS A 153 3.50 -15.57 4.17
C LYS A 153 3.52 -14.35 5.11
N THR A 154 4.69 -13.91 5.54
CA THR A 154 4.88 -12.79 6.48
C THR A 154 5.35 -11.49 5.80
N SER A 155 5.29 -11.43 4.46
CA SER A 155 5.69 -10.26 3.66
C SER A 155 5.02 -8.96 4.10
N THR A 156 3.69 -8.95 4.18
CA THR A 156 2.90 -7.76 4.57
C THR A 156 3.13 -7.35 6.03
N GLN A 157 3.42 -8.32 6.90
CA GLN A 157 3.75 -8.04 8.30
C GLN A 157 5.14 -7.40 8.44
N ARG A 158 6.14 -7.85 7.66
CA ARG A 158 7.50 -7.28 7.69
C ARG A 158 7.54 -5.82 7.25
N ILE A 159 6.79 -5.45 6.23
CA ILE A 159 6.70 -4.04 5.82
C ILE A 159 5.98 -3.19 6.88
N ASN A 160 4.93 -3.71 7.53
CA ASN A 160 4.28 -3.04 8.67
C ASN A 160 5.24 -2.83 9.84
N PHE A 161 6.00 -3.87 10.21
CA PHE A 161 7.03 -3.77 11.24
C PHE A 161 8.09 -2.72 10.89
N SER A 162 8.57 -2.71 9.64
CA SER A 162 9.54 -1.71 9.18
C SER A 162 9.00 -0.28 9.29
N GLN A 163 7.71 -0.08 9.05
CA GLN A 163 7.05 1.22 9.17
C GLN A 163 6.88 1.72 10.62
N ILE A 164 7.09 0.88 11.64
CA ILE A 164 7.16 1.35 13.04
C ILE A 164 8.40 2.25 13.21
N PHE A 165 9.53 1.90 12.59
CA PHE A 165 10.74 2.71 12.61
C PHE A 165 10.54 4.07 11.96
N ASN A 166 9.70 4.15 10.92
CA ASN A 166 9.33 5.44 10.33
C ASN A 166 8.70 6.38 11.37
N SER A 167 7.79 5.89 12.22
CA SER A 167 7.20 6.72 13.29
C SER A 167 8.22 7.17 14.34
N LEU A 168 9.22 6.35 14.66
CA LEU A 168 10.34 6.77 15.51
C LEU A 168 11.17 7.88 14.84
N GLY A 169 11.37 7.76 13.52
CA GLY A 169 11.99 8.78 12.69
C GLY A 169 11.25 10.11 12.69
N VAL A 170 9.93 10.06 12.50
CA VAL A 170 9.04 11.23 12.54
C VAL A 170 9.20 11.98 13.87
N ILE A 171 9.06 11.27 15.00
CA ILE A 171 9.14 11.86 16.34
C ILE A 171 10.53 12.48 16.58
N SER A 172 11.59 11.75 16.25
CA SER A 172 12.96 12.26 16.42
C SER A 172 13.25 13.46 15.51
N GLY A 173 12.77 13.46 14.27
CA GLY A 173 12.91 14.59 13.34
C GLY A 173 12.23 15.86 13.82
N VAL A 174 11.01 15.76 14.36
CA VAL A 174 10.32 16.91 14.96
C VAL A 174 11.12 17.46 16.15
N LEU A 175 11.60 16.61 17.06
CA LEU A 175 12.37 17.04 18.23
C LEU A 175 13.70 17.70 17.83
N ILE A 176 14.44 17.10 16.90
CA ILE A 176 15.71 17.63 16.39
C ILE A 176 15.48 18.98 15.70
N GLY A 177 14.47 19.07 14.84
CA GLY A 177 14.14 20.31 14.15
C GLY A 177 13.72 21.41 15.13
N GLN A 178 12.90 21.10 16.13
CA GLN A 178 12.52 22.06 17.15
C GLN A 178 13.71 22.62 17.94
N ILE A 179 14.67 21.76 18.30
CA ILE A 179 15.81 22.16 19.14
C ILE A 179 16.90 22.87 18.32
N MET A 180 17.10 22.47 17.06
CA MET A 180 18.26 22.89 16.28
C MET A 180 17.96 23.86 15.13
N VAL A 181 16.73 23.91 14.63
CA VAL A 181 16.35 24.74 13.48
C VAL A 181 15.67 26.04 13.89
N PHE A 182 14.97 26.08 15.02
CA PHE A 182 14.37 27.30 15.55
C PHE A 182 15.29 27.92 16.62
N GLY A 183 15.75 29.15 16.37
CA GLY A 183 16.46 29.94 17.37
C GLY A 183 15.52 30.42 18.48
N LYS A 184 16.00 30.45 19.72
CA LYS A 184 15.22 30.94 20.87
C LYS A 184 14.79 32.41 20.74
N ASP A 185 15.57 33.18 20.00
CA ASP A 185 15.41 34.62 19.79
C ASP A 185 15.10 34.96 18.32
N ASP A 186 14.60 33.98 17.53
CA ASP A 186 14.24 34.23 16.14
C ASP A 186 13.04 35.20 16.07
N PRO A 187 13.17 36.35 15.39
CA PRO A 187 12.07 37.31 15.28
C PRO A 187 10.89 36.71 14.49
N SER A 188 9.69 37.04 14.93
CA SER A 188 8.46 36.76 14.19
C SER A 188 8.40 37.56 12.88
N HIS A 189 7.51 37.14 11.97
CA HIS A 189 7.33 37.84 10.70
C HIS A 189 6.89 39.31 10.92
N GLU A 190 6.03 39.56 11.91
CA GLU A 190 5.58 40.92 12.25
C GLU A 190 6.72 41.77 12.82
N GLU A 191 7.58 41.19 13.66
CA GLU A 191 8.76 41.87 14.18
C GLU A 191 9.77 42.19 13.06
N LEU A 192 10.00 41.25 12.13
CA LEU A 192 10.86 41.47 10.96
C LEU A 192 10.38 42.64 10.08
N LEU A 193 9.07 42.85 9.96
CA LEU A 193 8.49 43.98 9.21
C LEU A 193 8.67 45.32 9.94
N GLN A 194 8.83 45.30 11.26
CA GLN A 194 9.02 46.50 12.08
C GLN A 194 10.50 46.84 12.30
N MET A 195 11.40 45.90 12.02
CA MET A 195 12.85 46.09 12.13
C MET A 195 13.41 46.99 11.02
N PRO A 196 14.51 47.72 11.26
CA PRO A 196 15.27 48.38 10.20
C PRO A 196 15.71 47.36 9.15
N ALA A 197 15.61 47.70 7.86
CA ALA A 197 15.86 46.77 6.74
C ALA A 197 17.18 45.99 6.87
N ALA A 198 18.27 46.66 7.24
CA ALA A 198 19.58 45.99 7.44
C ALA A 198 19.59 44.98 8.59
N ALA A 199 18.83 45.22 9.67
CA ALA A 199 18.72 44.30 10.80
C ALA A 199 17.78 43.13 10.46
N ALA A 200 16.70 43.39 9.73
CA ALA A 200 15.79 42.36 9.23
C ALA A 200 16.51 41.39 8.27
N ASP A 201 17.35 41.92 7.37
CA ASP A 201 18.13 41.09 6.45
C ASP A 201 19.19 40.26 7.19
N ALA A 202 19.89 40.84 8.17
CA ALA A 202 20.82 40.07 9.01
C ALA A 202 20.12 38.93 9.77
N ALA A 203 18.91 39.19 10.30
CA ALA A 203 18.10 38.17 10.98
C ALA A 203 17.64 37.07 9.99
N ARG A 204 17.18 37.44 8.78
CA ARG A 204 16.84 36.47 7.72
C ARG A 204 18.03 35.60 7.32
N HIS A 205 19.20 36.20 7.16
CA HIS A 205 20.46 35.51 6.90
C HIS A 205 20.77 34.48 8.00
N GLN A 206 20.62 34.87 9.27
CA GLN A 206 20.81 33.97 10.40
C GLN A 206 19.81 32.81 10.40
N MET A 207 18.51 33.08 10.20
CA MET A 207 17.45 32.06 10.19
C MET A 207 17.66 31.02 9.07
N VAL A 208 18.09 31.45 7.88
CA VAL A 208 18.47 30.53 6.80
C VAL A 208 19.76 29.77 7.15
N GLY A 209 20.73 30.40 7.80
CA GLY A 209 21.95 29.72 8.23
C GLY A 209 21.72 28.60 9.27
N GLN A 210 20.72 28.74 10.13
CA GLN A 210 20.38 27.75 11.17
C GLN A 210 20.03 26.37 10.59
N VAL A 211 19.51 26.31 9.36
CA VAL A 211 19.12 25.02 8.75
C VAL A 211 20.30 24.17 8.31
N VAL A 212 21.48 24.78 8.10
CA VAL A 212 22.65 24.10 7.56
C VAL A 212 23.17 23.05 8.54
N GLY A 213 23.31 23.40 9.82
CA GLY A 213 23.87 22.51 10.86
C GLY A 213 23.15 21.17 10.96
N PRO A 214 21.81 21.14 11.16
CA PRO A 214 21.03 19.91 11.19
C PRO A 214 21.17 19.05 9.93
N TYR A 215 21.14 19.68 8.75
CA TYR A 215 21.28 18.96 7.48
C TYR A 215 22.67 18.38 7.29
N LEU A 216 23.73 19.03 7.79
CA LEU A 216 25.09 18.46 7.77
C LEU A 216 25.23 17.22 8.65
N ILE A 217 24.62 17.23 9.84
CA ILE A 217 24.60 16.06 10.72
C ILE A 217 23.90 14.90 10.02
N ILE A 218 22.75 15.15 9.41
CA ILE A 218 21.97 14.14 8.70
C ILE A 218 22.75 13.62 7.48
N GLY A 219 23.30 14.51 6.65
CA GLY A 219 24.14 14.16 5.52
C GLY A 219 25.29 13.24 5.93
N SER A 220 25.95 13.55 7.06
CA SER A 220 27.04 12.73 7.60
C SER A 220 26.57 11.35 8.05
N VAL A 221 25.44 11.26 8.75
CA VAL A 221 24.81 9.97 9.15
C VAL A 221 24.44 9.14 7.91
N LEU A 222 23.91 9.77 6.87
CA LEU A 222 23.55 9.11 5.62
C LEU A 222 24.77 8.54 4.89
N VAL A 223 25.91 9.25 4.89
CA VAL A 223 27.17 8.74 4.33
C VAL A 223 27.65 7.52 5.10
N VAL A 224 27.63 7.56 6.44
CA VAL A 224 28.00 6.41 7.27
C VAL A 224 27.09 5.23 6.96
N LEU A 225 25.77 5.45 6.83
CA LEU A 225 24.86 4.37 6.49
C LEU A 225 25.10 3.83 5.08
N ALA A 226 25.38 4.69 4.10
CA ALA A 226 25.73 4.26 2.75
C ALA A 226 26.97 3.35 2.76
N LEU A 227 27.99 3.70 3.54
CA LEU A 227 29.19 2.87 3.73
C LEU A 227 28.84 1.52 4.38
N ILE A 228 28.00 1.50 5.42
CA ILE A 228 27.52 0.25 6.03
C ILE A 228 26.84 -0.63 4.97
N PHE A 229 25.95 -0.06 4.14
CA PHE A 229 25.28 -0.81 3.07
C PHE A 229 26.26 -1.33 2.02
N VAL A 230 27.31 -0.57 1.69
CA VAL A 230 28.39 -1.01 0.79
C VAL A 230 29.10 -2.25 1.34
N PHE A 231 29.48 -2.27 2.62
CA PHE A 231 30.25 -3.36 3.22
C PHE A 231 29.40 -4.58 3.59
N VAL A 232 28.14 -4.40 3.98
CA VAL A 232 27.25 -5.52 4.33
C VAL A 232 26.82 -6.28 3.07
N LYS A 233 26.89 -7.62 3.13
CA LYS A 233 26.39 -8.51 2.07
C LYS A 233 24.88 -8.70 2.24
N PHE A 234 24.15 -8.31 1.21
CA PHE A 234 22.70 -8.38 1.13
C PHE A 234 22.26 -9.51 0.20
N PRO A 235 21.26 -10.34 0.60
CA PRO A 235 20.71 -11.37 -0.27
C PRO A 235 20.08 -10.79 -1.54
N SER A 236 20.20 -11.53 -2.65
CA SER A 236 19.50 -11.19 -3.88
C SER A 236 18.02 -11.59 -3.76
N CYS A 237 17.12 -10.62 -3.90
CA CYS A 237 15.67 -10.83 -3.92
C CYS A 237 15.08 -10.48 -5.29
N LYS A 238 15.70 -10.97 -6.38
CA LYS A 238 15.16 -10.80 -7.74
C LYS A 238 14.39 -12.07 -8.10
N GLY A 239 13.20 -11.91 -8.66
CA GLY A 239 12.45 -13.05 -9.19
C GLY A 239 13.24 -13.76 -10.29
N ASP A 240 13.08 -15.07 -10.40
CA ASP A 240 13.76 -15.89 -11.39
C ASP A 240 13.28 -15.49 -12.79
N ALA A 241 14.19 -14.96 -13.62
CA ALA A 241 13.93 -14.86 -15.05
C ALA A 241 14.14 -16.25 -15.67
N PRO A 242 13.20 -16.77 -16.49
CA PRO A 242 13.42 -17.99 -17.24
C PRO A 242 14.75 -17.89 -18.00
N LYS A 243 15.64 -18.88 -17.85
CA LYS A 243 16.98 -18.90 -18.48
C LYS A 243 16.96 -18.92 -20.03
N GLN A 244 15.80 -18.87 -20.66
CA GLN A 244 15.61 -18.83 -22.11
C GLN A 244 14.67 -17.70 -22.52
N GLN A 245 15.19 -16.47 -22.55
CA GLN A 245 14.92 -15.42 -23.55
C GLN A 245 15.51 -14.11 -23.05
N VAL A 246 16.74 -13.82 -23.48
CA VAL A 246 17.34 -12.48 -23.37
C VAL A 246 16.76 -11.63 -24.49
N SER A 247 15.47 -11.30 -24.40
CA SER A 247 15.01 -10.01 -24.94
C SER A 247 14.92 -9.10 -23.74
N SER A 248 15.56 -7.93 -23.81
CA SER A 248 15.42 -6.89 -22.80
C SER A 248 13.98 -6.41 -22.80
N GLU A 249 13.10 -7.11 -22.07
CA GLU A 249 11.72 -6.71 -21.90
C GLU A 249 11.70 -5.30 -21.32
N GLY A 250 11.32 -4.33 -22.16
CA GLY A 250 11.24 -2.92 -21.81
C GLY A 250 10.23 -2.68 -20.69
N MET A 251 10.37 -1.56 -19.99
CA MET A 251 9.46 -1.19 -18.88
C MET A 251 7.98 -1.23 -19.31
N GLY A 252 7.68 -0.91 -20.58
CA GLY A 252 6.33 -0.95 -21.13
C GLY A 252 5.64 -2.31 -21.08
N SER A 253 6.38 -3.43 -21.25
CA SER A 253 5.76 -4.77 -21.16
C SER A 253 5.42 -5.14 -19.72
N ALA A 254 6.26 -4.77 -18.76
CA ALA A 254 5.98 -4.93 -17.33
C ALA A 254 4.76 -4.12 -16.91
N LEU A 255 4.64 -2.85 -17.36
CA LEU A 255 3.47 -2.03 -17.08
C LEU A 255 2.19 -2.65 -17.65
N ARG A 256 2.21 -3.11 -18.91
CA ARG A 256 1.05 -3.75 -19.53
C ARG A 256 0.58 -4.99 -18.75
N ARG A 257 1.51 -5.84 -18.30
CA ARG A 257 1.18 -7.03 -17.48
C ARG A 257 0.60 -6.63 -16.12
N LEU A 258 1.24 -5.69 -15.43
CA LEU A 258 0.79 -5.23 -14.12
C LEU A 258 -0.61 -4.61 -14.17
N PHE A 259 -0.89 -3.75 -15.15
CA PHE A 259 -2.22 -3.13 -15.28
C PHE A 259 -3.30 -4.09 -15.81
N ALA A 260 -2.94 -5.23 -16.38
CA ALA A 260 -3.88 -6.31 -16.70
C ALA A 260 -4.37 -7.03 -15.43
N ILE A 261 -3.62 -6.98 -14.33
CA ILE A 261 -3.95 -7.61 -13.06
C ILE A 261 -4.96 -6.74 -12.28
N PRO A 262 -6.20 -7.23 -12.00
CA PRO A 262 -7.20 -6.46 -11.28
C PRO A 262 -6.79 -6.03 -9.88
N ARG A 263 -6.14 -6.92 -9.10
CA ARG A 263 -5.67 -6.58 -7.74
C ARG A 263 -4.65 -5.46 -7.73
N PHE A 264 -3.85 -5.35 -8.78
CA PHE A 264 -2.80 -4.34 -8.90
C PHE A 264 -3.42 -2.98 -9.20
N ARG A 265 -4.23 -2.86 -10.25
CA ARG A 265 -4.87 -1.58 -10.62
C ARG A 265 -5.78 -1.04 -9.50
N LEU A 266 -6.56 -1.92 -8.85
CA LEU A 266 -7.43 -1.53 -7.74
C LEU A 266 -6.62 -1.11 -6.51
N GLY A 267 -5.54 -1.82 -6.20
CA GLY A 267 -4.73 -1.49 -5.05
C GLY A 267 -3.83 -0.26 -5.23
N VAL A 268 -3.37 0.03 -6.46
CA VAL A 268 -2.72 1.30 -6.78
C VAL A 268 -3.69 2.47 -6.59
N LEU A 269 -4.94 2.33 -7.03
CA LEU A 269 -5.97 3.34 -6.76
C LEU A 269 -6.28 3.44 -5.26
N SER A 270 -6.32 2.31 -4.54
CA SER A 270 -6.50 2.31 -3.08
C SER A 270 -5.36 3.05 -2.38
N GLN A 271 -4.13 2.91 -2.87
CA GLN A 271 -2.96 3.59 -2.31
C GLN A 271 -3.03 5.10 -2.58
N PHE A 272 -3.37 5.49 -3.82
CA PHE A 272 -3.55 6.88 -4.20
C PHE A 272 -4.58 7.59 -3.30
N LEU A 273 -5.75 6.97 -3.14
CA LEU A 273 -6.84 7.51 -2.33
C LEU A 273 -6.47 7.53 -0.84
N TYR A 274 -5.80 6.49 -0.34
CA TYR A 274 -5.34 6.47 1.05
C TYR A 274 -4.35 7.60 1.36
N VAL A 275 -3.31 7.80 0.54
CA VAL A 275 -2.32 8.88 0.80
C VAL A 275 -3.00 10.23 0.75
N GLY A 276 -3.86 10.43 -0.26
CA GLY A 276 -4.62 11.65 -0.37
C GLY A 276 -5.50 11.93 0.85
N ALA A 277 -6.21 10.91 1.35
CA ALA A 277 -7.00 11.01 2.56
C ALA A 277 -6.15 11.32 3.80
N GLN A 278 -5.00 10.65 3.95
CA GLN A 278 -4.09 10.86 5.08
C GLN A 278 -3.56 12.30 5.12
N VAL A 279 -3.00 12.76 3.99
CA VAL A 279 -2.45 14.12 3.92
C VAL A 279 -3.57 15.14 4.10
N GLY A 280 -4.75 14.91 3.53
CA GLY A 280 -5.91 15.78 3.69
C GLY A 280 -6.39 15.89 5.14
N VAL A 281 -6.52 14.75 5.82
CA VAL A 281 -6.91 14.70 7.24
C VAL A 281 -5.95 15.51 8.10
N TRP A 282 -4.64 15.31 7.97
CA TRP A 282 -3.66 16.04 8.77
C TRP A 282 -3.56 17.53 8.39
N SER A 283 -3.54 17.85 7.09
CA SER A 283 -3.43 19.23 6.61
C SER A 283 -4.56 20.13 7.10
N PHE A 284 -5.76 19.57 7.23
CA PHE A 284 -6.96 20.33 7.64
C PHE A 284 -7.40 20.09 9.09
N THR A 285 -6.64 19.31 9.88
CA THR A 285 -6.99 19.04 11.29
C THR A 285 -7.10 20.33 12.11
N ILE A 286 -6.15 21.26 11.98
CA ILE A 286 -6.16 22.53 12.73
C ILE A 286 -7.42 23.35 12.39
N ARG A 287 -7.70 23.54 11.09
CA ARG A 287 -8.88 24.27 10.62
C ARG A 287 -10.18 23.60 11.08
N PHE A 288 -10.23 22.27 11.09
CA PHE A 288 -11.39 21.51 11.57
C PHE A 288 -11.64 21.76 13.06
N VAL A 289 -10.58 21.70 13.89
CA VAL A 289 -10.70 21.95 15.34
C VAL A 289 -11.20 23.37 15.60
N GLN A 290 -10.68 24.37 14.89
CA GLN A 290 -11.11 25.77 15.05
C GLN A 290 -12.56 26.00 14.61
N LEU A 291 -13.04 25.23 13.62
CA LEU A 291 -14.44 25.27 13.19
C LEU A 291 -15.38 24.71 14.27
N VAL A 292 -15.02 23.61 14.91
CA VAL A 292 -15.85 22.96 15.95
C VAL A 292 -15.73 23.66 17.31
N GLN A 293 -14.54 24.14 17.66
CA GLN A 293 -14.25 24.85 18.90
C GLN A 293 -13.94 26.32 18.61
N HIS A 294 -15.01 27.12 18.51
CA HIS A 294 -14.88 28.56 18.28
C HIS A 294 -14.00 29.24 19.35
N GLY A 295 -13.08 30.10 18.92
CA GLY A 295 -12.16 30.83 19.80
C GLY A 295 -10.87 30.07 20.17
N THR A 296 -10.66 28.87 19.61
CA THR A 296 -9.41 28.10 19.80
C THR A 296 -8.25 28.73 19.04
N SER A 297 -7.15 29.03 19.73
CA SER A 297 -5.94 29.53 19.08
C SER A 297 -5.29 28.44 18.22
N GLU A 298 -4.63 28.83 17.13
CA GLU A 298 -3.88 27.89 16.27
C GLU A 298 -2.87 27.05 17.08
N HIS A 299 -2.21 27.70 18.04
CA HIS A 299 -1.27 27.04 18.95
C HIS A 299 -1.95 25.91 19.74
N SER A 300 -3.14 26.16 20.31
CA SER A 300 -3.86 25.12 21.05
C SER A 300 -4.40 24.00 20.14
N ALA A 301 -4.80 24.33 18.91
CA ALA A 301 -5.24 23.35 17.91
C ALA A 301 -4.10 22.42 17.46
N THR A 302 -2.84 22.88 17.52
CA THR A 302 -1.66 22.08 17.16
C THR A 302 -1.45 20.88 18.11
N TYR A 303 -1.87 20.97 19.38
CA TYR A 303 -1.82 19.82 20.30
C TYR A 303 -2.68 18.65 19.84
N TRP A 304 -3.80 18.91 19.17
CA TRP A 304 -4.65 17.86 18.60
C TRP A 304 -3.96 17.17 17.41
N LEU A 305 -3.27 17.92 16.55
CA LEU A 305 -2.46 17.35 15.48
C LEU A 305 -1.33 16.47 16.04
N LEU A 306 -0.64 16.92 17.09
CA LEU A 306 0.37 16.12 17.78
C LEU A 306 -0.21 14.83 18.37
N ALA A 307 -1.38 14.92 19.01
CA ALA A 307 -2.08 13.74 19.53
C ALA A 307 -2.41 12.73 18.40
N SER A 308 -2.83 13.22 17.23
CA SER A 308 -3.04 12.39 16.03
C SER A 308 -1.79 11.62 15.62
N LEU A 309 -0.61 12.26 15.60
CA LEU A 309 0.64 11.63 15.22
C LEU A 309 1.08 10.55 16.23
N VAL A 310 0.89 10.81 17.53
CA VAL A 310 1.18 9.83 18.59
C VAL A 310 0.24 8.63 18.46
N ILE A 311 -1.06 8.87 18.28
CA ILE A 311 -2.06 7.81 18.11
C ILE A 311 -1.81 6.99 16.85
N TYR A 312 -1.37 7.62 15.75
CA TYR A 312 -0.93 6.94 14.53
C TYR A 312 0.27 6.02 14.78
N ALA A 313 1.26 6.47 15.54
CA ALA A 313 2.43 5.65 15.91
C ALA A 313 2.03 4.45 16.78
N VAL A 314 1.16 4.65 17.78
CA VAL A 314 0.60 3.56 18.60
C VAL A 314 -0.20 2.59 17.73
N GLY A 315 -1.01 3.10 16.80
CA GLY A 315 -1.78 2.30 15.84
C GLY A 315 -0.91 1.38 15.00
N LYS A 316 0.29 1.81 14.57
CA LYS A 316 1.21 0.95 13.81
C LYS A 316 1.69 -0.23 14.64
N GLY A 317 2.03 0.01 15.91
CA GLY A 317 2.43 -1.05 16.83
C GLY A 317 1.31 -2.06 17.07
N VAL A 318 0.10 -1.57 17.35
CA VAL A 318 -1.08 -2.42 17.57
C VAL A 318 -1.44 -3.22 16.33
N ALA A 319 -1.52 -2.57 15.16
CA ALA A 319 -1.91 -3.25 13.93
C ALA A 319 -0.87 -4.29 13.47
N THR A 320 0.43 -4.00 13.64
CA THR A 320 1.50 -4.98 13.37
C THR A 320 1.40 -6.19 14.31
N TRP A 321 1.06 -5.96 15.58
CA TRP A 321 0.82 -7.06 16.54
C TRP A 321 -0.43 -7.87 16.17
N LEU A 322 -1.53 -7.24 15.74
CA LEU A 322 -2.75 -7.92 15.26
C LEU A 322 -2.46 -8.81 14.04
N MET A 323 -1.56 -8.40 13.14
CA MET A 323 -1.17 -9.19 11.95
C MET A 323 -0.53 -10.54 12.28
N ASN A 324 -0.06 -10.74 13.52
CA ASN A 324 0.41 -12.06 13.97
C ASN A 324 -0.71 -13.09 14.01
N ARG A 325 -1.96 -12.65 14.11
CA ARG A 325 -3.13 -13.53 14.31
C ARG A 325 -4.22 -13.35 13.25
N LEU A 326 -4.24 -12.20 12.57
CA LEU A 326 -5.30 -11.84 11.63
C LEU A 326 -4.74 -11.60 10.23
N ASN A 327 -5.56 -11.91 9.22
CA ASN A 327 -5.20 -11.68 7.83
C ASN A 327 -4.98 -10.17 7.58
N PRO A 328 -3.84 -9.74 7.00
CA PRO A 328 -3.57 -8.33 6.70
C PRO A 328 -4.66 -7.66 5.84
N ALA A 329 -5.27 -8.37 4.89
CA ALA A 329 -6.35 -7.84 4.07
C ALA A 329 -7.61 -7.52 4.87
N LEU A 330 -7.98 -8.43 5.79
CA LEU A 330 -9.09 -8.20 6.71
C LEU A 330 -8.81 -7.01 7.63
N LEU A 331 -7.58 -6.90 8.15
CA LEU A 331 -7.18 -5.77 8.98
C LEU A 331 -7.27 -4.45 8.22
N LEU A 332 -6.81 -4.39 6.97
CA LEU A 332 -6.96 -3.21 6.12
C LEU A 332 -8.43 -2.82 5.96
N GLY A 333 -9.29 -3.80 5.63
CA GLY A 333 -10.73 -3.58 5.47
C GLY A 333 -11.39 -3.05 6.75
N VAL A 334 -11.16 -3.71 7.88
CA VAL A 334 -11.72 -3.32 9.18
C VAL A 334 -11.24 -1.93 9.61
N PHE A 335 -9.93 -1.66 9.55
CA PHE A 335 -9.38 -0.36 9.94
C PHE A 335 -9.95 0.76 9.05
N ALA A 336 -10.04 0.55 7.74
CA ALA A 336 -10.63 1.53 6.82
C ALA A 336 -12.13 1.73 7.04
N SER A 337 -12.89 0.68 7.39
CA SER A 337 -14.31 0.81 7.76
C SER A 337 -14.50 1.58 9.07
N VAL A 338 -13.67 1.33 10.08
CA VAL A 338 -13.70 2.10 11.33
C VAL A 338 -13.31 3.56 11.06
N ALA A 339 -12.29 3.81 10.23
CA ALA A 339 -11.95 5.18 9.79
C ALA A 339 -13.12 5.87 9.09
N THR A 340 -13.84 5.16 8.22
CA THR A 340 -15.02 5.67 7.52
C THR A 340 -16.13 6.06 8.51
N LEU A 341 -16.41 5.20 9.50
CA LEU A 341 -17.40 5.49 10.54
C LEU A 341 -16.99 6.68 11.41
N LEU A 342 -15.73 6.77 11.80
CA LEU A 342 -15.21 7.90 12.57
C LEU A 342 -15.27 9.21 11.79
N LEU A 343 -14.95 9.18 10.49
CA LEU A 343 -15.13 10.34 9.62
C LEU A 343 -16.59 10.72 9.47
N LEU A 344 -17.51 9.75 9.37
CA LEU A 344 -18.94 10.04 9.33
C LEU A 344 -19.39 10.76 10.61
N ILE A 345 -18.90 10.31 11.78
CA ILE A 345 -19.15 10.98 13.06
C ILE A 345 -18.54 12.40 13.07
N ALA A 346 -17.32 12.57 12.57
CA ALA A 346 -16.65 13.87 12.49
C ALA A 346 -17.42 14.87 11.60
N VAL A 347 -17.98 14.40 10.49
CA VAL A 347 -18.79 15.24 9.58
C VAL A 347 -20.17 15.55 10.16
N ALA A 348 -20.81 14.58 10.83
CA ALA A 348 -22.19 14.72 11.31
C ALA A 348 -22.30 15.40 12.69
N SER A 349 -21.24 15.40 13.50
CA SER A 349 -21.24 15.97 14.84
C SER A 349 -20.67 17.39 14.86
N HIS A 350 -21.26 18.30 15.63
CA HIS A 350 -20.75 19.67 15.84
C HIS A 350 -20.16 19.89 17.24
N SER A 351 -19.93 18.82 18.00
CA SER A 351 -19.35 18.89 19.34
C SER A 351 -17.92 18.36 19.36
N MET A 352 -17.27 18.38 20.53
CA MET A 352 -15.94 17.77 20.73
C MET A 352 -15.85 16.30 20.30
N LEU A 353 -16.98 15.60 20.23
CA LEU A 353 -17.04 14.26 19.67
C LEU A 353 -16.47 14.21 18.23
N ALA A 354 -16.71 15.25 17.43
CA ALA A 354 -16.18 15.34 16.08
C ALA A 354 -14.65 15.40 16.05
N VAL A 355 -14.07 16.18 16.97
CA VAL A 355 -12.61 16.30 17.12
C VAL A 355 -12.04 14.96 17.58
N TYR A 356 -12.59 14.34 18.63
CA TYR A 356 -12.11 13.03 19.09
C TYR A 356 -12.19 11.95 18.01
N ALA A 357 -13.30 11.91 17.26
CA ALA A 357 -13.47 10.98 16.16
C ALA A 357 -12.40 11.19 15.09
N LEU A 358 -12.16 12.45 14.69
CA LEU A 358 -11.13 12.82 13.73
C LEU A 358 -9.72 12.38 14.18
N ILE A 359 -9.38 12.60 15.45
CA ILE A 359 -8.07 12.19 15.98
C ILE A 359 -7.93 10.66 16.01
N LEU A 360 -9.02 9.95 16.32
CA LEU A 360 -9.02 8.48 16.31
C LEU A 360 -8.92 7.90 14.89
N VAL A 361 -9.30 8.64 13.83
CA VAL A 361 -9.02 8.24 12.44
C VAL A 361 -7.54 7.99 12.23
N SER A 362 -6.66 8.78 12.86
CA SER A 362 -5.21 8.57 12.79
C SER A 362 -4.76 7.20 13.30
N PHE A 363 -5.45 6.61 14.28
CA PHE A 363 -5.20 5.22 14.69
C PHE A 363 -5.50 4.25 13.55
N CYS A 364 -6.64 4.45 12.88
CA CYS A 364 -7.12 3.60 11.81
C CYS A 364 -6.28 3.72 10.53
N MET A 365 -5.68 4.90 10.28
CA MET A 365 -4.79 5.11 9.14
C MET A 365 -3.47 4.34 9.24
N ALA A 366 -3.08 3.92 10.44
CA ALA A 366 -1.74 3.41 10.73
C ALA A 366 -1.28 2.22 9.87
N PRO A 367 -2.04 1.12 9.74
CA PRO A 367 -1.62 -0.02 8.91
C PRO A 367 -1.88 0.17 7.41
N CYS A 368 -2.68 1.15 7.00
CA CYS A 368 -3.22 1.20 5.65
C CYS A 368 -2.14 1.27 4.56
N TRP A 369 -1.17 2.19 4.67
CA TRP A 369 -0.06 2.30 3.72
C TRP A 369 0.75 1.00 3.55
N PRO A 370 1.41 0.47 4.60
CA PRO A 370 2.24 -0.74 4.46
C PRO A 370 1.43 -1.98 4.10
N THR A 371 0.19 -2.08 4.59
CA THR A 371 -0.64 -3.25 4.32
C THR A 371 -1.09 -3.26 2.87
N ASN A 372 -1.59 -2.14 2.38
CA ASN A 372 -1.98 -2.00 0.99
C ASN A 372 -0.78 -2.20 0.06
N PHE A 373 0.36 -1.55 0.34
CA PHE A 373 1.60 -1.77 -0.41
C PHE A 373 1.96 -3.25 -0.47
N GLY A 374 2.01 -3.91 0.69
CA GLY A 374 2.37 -5.32 0.81
C GLY A 374 1.38 -6.26 0.13
N LEU A 375 0.10 -5.92 0.04
CA LEU A 375 -0.90 -6.68 -0.72
C LEU A 375 -0.73 -6.51 -2.23
N VAL A 376 -0.50 -5.27 -2.68
CA VAL A 376 -0.38 -4.94 -4.12
C VAL A 376 0.82 -5.61 -4.77
N ILE A 377 1.97 -5.62 -4.09
CA ILE A 377 3.20 -6.16 -4.67
C ILE A 377 3.38 -7.67 -4.46
N LYS A 378 2.48 -8.31 -3.70
CA LYS A 378 2.65 -9.69 -3.26
C LYS A 378 2.68 -10.66 -4.43
N GLY A 379 3.76 -11.42 -4.59
CA GLY A 379 3.83 -12.45 -5.62
C GLY A 379 3.86 -11.91 -7.06
N MET A 380 4.40 -10.71 -7.26
CA MET A 380 4.59 -10.09 -8.58
C MET A 380 5.87 -10.54 -9.28
N GLY A 381 6.69 -11.39 -8.64
CA GLY A 381 7.82 -12.04 -9.28
C GLY A 381 8.84 -11.08 -9.87
N LYS A 382 9.17 -11.31 -11.14
CA LYS A 382 10.07 -10.43 -11.92
C LYS A 382 9.60 -8.98 -12.06
N ASP A 383 8.32 -8.69 -11.84
CA ASP A 383 7.73 -7.35 -11.99
C ASP A 383 7.58 -6.62 -10.64
N THR A 384 7.98 -7.24 -9.51
CA THR A 384 7.84 -6.68 -8.14
C THR A 384 8.42 -5.28 -7.97
N GLN A 385 9.62 -5.01 -8.48
CA GLN A 385 10.21 -3.66 -8.38
C GLN A 385 9.43 -2.61 -9.17
N THR A 386 8.90 -2.97 -10.35
CA THR A 386 8.07 -2.07 -11.16
C THR A 386 6.74 -1.84 -10.46
N ALA A 387 6.11 -2.90 -9.94
CA ALA A 387 4.90 -2.82 -9.14
C ALA A 387 5.08 -1.85 -7.95
N GLY A 388 6.15 -2.03 -7.17
CA GLY A 388 6.50 -1.14 -6.06
C GLY A 388 6.66 0.32 -6.49
N SER A 389 7.36 0.60 -7.60
CA SER A 389 7.51 1.98 -8.08
C SER A 389 6.18 2.64 -8.45
N ILE A 390 5.24 1.93 -9.07
CA ILE A 390 3.92 2.50 -9.38
C ILE A 390 3.13 2.80 -8.11
N VAL A 391 3.24 1.94 -7.09
CA VAL A 391 2.65 2.20 -5.78
C VAL A 391 3.30 3.42 -5.12
N VAL A 392 4.61 3.63 -5.26
CA VAL A 392 5.27 4.87 -4.79
C VAL A 392 4.81 6.10 -5.58
N MET A 393 4.60 5.98 -6.90
CA MET A 393 4.07 7.09 -7.71
C MET A 393 2.68 7.55 -7.25
N SER A 394 1.86 6.63 -6.70
CA SER A 394 0.54 6.98 -6.16
C SER A 394 0.57 7.92 -4.95
N ILE A 395 1.75 8.18 -4.35
CA ILE A 395 1.93 9.19 -3.29
C ILE A 395 1.47 10.58 -3.76
N ILE A 396 1.48 10.85 -5.07
CA ILE A 396 0.94 12.09 -5.65
C ILE A 396 -0.53 12.36 -5.29
N GLY A 397 -1.29 11.33 -4.86
CA GLY A 397 -2.62 11.52 -4.27
C GLY A 397 -2.62 12.49 -3.08
N GLY A 398 -1.52 12.58 -2.34
CA GLY A 398 -1.29 13.55 -1.27
C GLY A 398 -1.25 15.01 -1.71
N ALA A 399 -1.01 15.30 -2.99
CA ALA A 399 -1.15 16.65 -3.54
C ALA A 399 -2.55 16.90 -4.11
N VAL A 400 -3.16 15.86 -4.72
CA VAL A 400 -4.44 15.98 -5.43
C VAL A 400 -5.63 16.05 -4.48
N ILE A 401 -5.73 15.14 -3.51
CA ILE A 401 -6.91 15.04 -2.64
C ILE A 401 -7.05 16.24 -1.69
N PRO A 402 -5.99 16.75 -1.04
CA PRO A 402 -6.12 17.97 -0.22
C PRO A 402 -6.53 19.19 -1.03
N LEU A 403 -6.10 19.30 -2.29
CA LEU A 403 -6.55 20.37 -3.19
C LEU A 403 -8.08 20.27 -3.42
N VAL A 404 -8.58 19.06 -3.69
CA VAL A 404 -10.02 18.80 -3.83
C VAL A 404 -10.77 19.17 -2.54
N MET A 405 -10.23 18.81 -1.37
CA MET A 405 -10.80 19.21 -0.08
C MET A 405 -10.84 20.73 0.10
N GLY A 406 -9.77 21.44 -0.26
CA GLY A 406 -9.71 22.90 -0.22
C GLY A 406 -10.80 23.54 -1.10
N VAL A 407 -10.90 23.11 -2.36
CA VAL A 407 -11.94 23.59 -3.29
C VAL A 407 -13.36 23.33 -2.77
N ILE A 408 -13.62 22.14 -2.21
CA ILE A 408 -14.93 21.83 -1.63
C ILE A 408 -15.21 22.72 -0.41
N SER A 409 -14.21 22.97 0.44
CA SER A 409 -14.35 23.89 1.57
C SER A 409 -14.71 25.29 1.09
N ASP A 410 -14.00 25.83 0.10
CA ASP A 410 -14.20 27.19 -0.40
C ASP A 410 -15.57 27.37 -1.07
N ILE A 411 -16.03 26.40 -1.87
CA ILE A 411 -17.37 26.42 -2.48
C ILE A 411 -18.48 26.38 -1.42
N ASN A 412 -18.22 25.75 -0.28
CA ASN A 412 -19.18 25.65 0.85
C ASN A 412 -18.92 26.72 1.92
N HIS A 413 -18.51 27.94 1.52
CA HIS A 413 -18.30 29.08 2.41
C HIS A 413 -17.29 28.82 3.56
N GLY A 414 -16.25 28.03 3.30
CA GLY A 414 -15.22 27.68 4.27
C GLY A 414 -15.62 26.56 5.24
N ASN A 415 -16.73 25.85 5.00
CA ASN A 415 -17.15 24.74 5.84
C ASN A 415 -16.21 23.54 5.65
N MET A 416 -15.25 23.41 6.56
CA MET A 416 -14.27 22.34 6.55
C MET A 416 -14.89 20.97 6.85
N GLN A 417 -15.96 20.88 7.66
CA GLN A 417 -16.60 19.59 7.96
C GLN A 417 -17.09 18.88 6.68
N ILE A 418 -17.64 19.60 5.71
CA ILE A 418 -18.09 19.02 4.44
C ILE A 418 -16.91 18.49 3.62
N ALA A 419 -15.76 19.17 3.64
CA ALA A 419 -14.56 18.73 2.93
C ALA A 419 -14.04 17.37 3.44
N PHE A 420 -14.33 16.99 4.69
CA PHE A 420 -13.99 15.67 5.25
C PHE A 420 -14.83 14.52 4.68
N LEU A 421 -15.85 14.79 3.86
CA LEU A 421 -16.49 13.74 3.03
C LEU A 421 -15.52 13.15 2.00
N VAL A 422 -14.52 13.91 1.54
CA VAL A 422 -13.54 13.42 0.57
C VAL A 422 -12.69 12.28 1.16
N PRO A 423 -11.99 12.44 2.30
CA PRO A 423 -11.27 11.33 2.92
C PRO A 423 -12.22 10.20 3.32
N LEU A 424 -13.48 10.47 3.69
CA LEU A 424 -14.47 9.43 3.97
C LEU A 424 -14.67 8.52 2.75
N LEU A 425 -14.92 9.09 1.57
CA LEU A 425 -15.08 8.32 0.33
C LEU A 425 -13.80 7.57 -0.06
N CYS A 426 -12.63 8.15 0.23
CA CYS A 426 -11.35 7.47 0.03
C CYS A 426 -11.25 6.22 0.92
N PHE A 427 -11.60 6.31 2.21
CA PHE A 427 -11.57 5.15 3.12
C PHE A 427 -12.64 4.11 2.81
N VAL A 428 -13.80 4.50 2.26
CA VAL A 428 -14.78 3.54 1.71
C VAL A 428 -14.12 2.68 0.64
N TYR A 429 -13.39 3.29 -0.29
CA TYR A 429 -12.68 2.55 -1.34
C TYR A 429 -11.56 1.67 -0.78
N VAL A 430 -10.78 2.17 0.19
CA VAL A 430 -9.72 1.38 0.86
C VAL A 430 -10.33 0.18 1.59
N GLY A 431 -11.47 0.37 2.26
CA GLY A 431 -12.23 -0.69 2.91
C GLY A 431 -12.73 -1.73 1.92
N PHE A 432 -13.31 -1.29 0.80
CA PHE A 432 -13.70 -2.14 -0.32
C PHE A 432 -12.51 -2.99 -0.80
N TYR A 433 -11.36 -2.38 -1.08
CA TYR A 433 -10.17 -3.11 -1.53
C TYR A 433 -9.68 -4.14 -0.51
N GLY A 434 -9.66 -3.77 0.79
CA GLY A 434 -9.28 -4.68 1.87
C GLY A 434 -10.20 -5.91 1.98
N PHE A 435 -11.53 -5.72 1.89
CA PHE A 435 -12.48 -6.83 1.94
C PHE A 435 -12.59 -7.64 0.65
N TRP A 436 -12.30 -7.02 -0.49
CA TRP A 436 -12.24 -7.69 -1.79
C TRP A 436 -11.16 -8.77 -1.83
N CYS A 437 -10.15 -8.68 -0.94
CA CYS A 437 -9.04 -9.62 -0.85
C CYS A 437 -9.25 -10.78 0.17
N VAL A 438 -10.48 -11.22 0.51
CA VAL A 438 -10.74 -12.20 1.61
C VAL A 438 -11.55 -13.45 1.18
N SER A 439 -11.11 -14.65 1.62
CA SER A 439 -11.57 -16.01 1.22
C SER A 439 -12.01 -16.91 2.42
N ASN A 440 -13.25 -16.82 2.94
CA ASN A 440 -13.72 -17.55 4.15
C ASN A 440 -15.08 -18.26 3.91
N LEU A 441 -15.24 -19.52 4.35
CA LEU A 441 -16.44 -20.37 4.14
C LEU A 441 -17.68 -19.91 4.93
N GLU A 442 -17.53 -19.52 6.20
CA GLU A 442 -18.63 -19.00 7.01
C GLU A 442 -19.20 -17.72 6.39
N ARG A 443 -18.33 -16.91 5.79
CA ARG A 443 -18.73 -15.69 5.05
C ARG A 443 -19.49 -16.03 3.78
N SER A 444 -19.09 -17.07 3.06
CA SER A 444 -19.80 -17.56 1.87
C SER A 444 -21.17 -18.13 2.24
N LEU A 445 -21.28 -18.93 3.29
CA LEU A 445 -22.56 -19.46 3.78
C LEU A 445 -23.50 -18.33 4.23
N ALA A 446 -23.00 -17.34 4.98
CA ALA A 446 -23.79 -16.18 5.38
C ALA A 446 -24.32 -15.35 4.19
N PHE A 447 -23.66 -15.43 3.03
CA PHE A 447 -24.11 -14.79 1.79
C PHE A 447 -25.16 -15.62 1.03
N TYR A 448 -24.97 -16.94 0.90
CA TYR A 448 -25.85 -17.78 0.09
C TYR A 448 -27.16 -18.18 0.78
N LEU A 449 -27.16 -18.39 2.11
CA LEU A 449 -28.38 -18.81 2.83
C LEU A 449 -29.53 -17.79 2.72
N PRO A 450 -29.30 -16.47 2.83
CA PRO A 450 -30.35 -15.47 2.59
C PRO A 450 -30.86 -15.43 1.14
N LEU A 451 -30.12 -15.98 0.17
CA LEU A 451 -30.54 -16.09 -1.23
C LEU A 451 -31.44 -17.31 -1.51
N GLY A 452 -31.77 -18.08 -0.46
CA GLY A 452 -32.65 -19.26 -0.54
C GLY A 452 -31.92 -20.58 -0.67
N PHE A 453 -30.58 -20.58 -0.69
CA PHE A 453 -29.81 -21.83 -0.64
C PHE A 453 -29.94 -22.48 0.74
N GLU A 454 -30.06 -23.80 0.78
CA GLU A 454 -30.10 -24.60 2.00
C GLU A 454 -28.83 -25.42 2.16
N VAL A 455 -28.24 -25.48 3.36
CA VAL A 455 -27.13 -26.40 3.61
C VAL A 455 -27.63 -27.83 3.60
N LYS A 456 -27.14 -28.65 2.67
CA LYS A 456 -27.46 -30.08 2.59
C LYS A 456 -26.50 -30.94 3.40
N SER A 457 -25.21 -30.63 3.37
CA SER A 457 -24.22 -31.37 4.16
C SER A 457 -22.96 -30.55 4.42
N ARG A 458 -22.26 -30.84 5.51
CA ARG A 458 -20.95 -30.27 5.86
C ARG A 458 -20.08 -31.37 6.44
N TYR A 459 -18.85 -31.49 5.96
CA TYR A 459 -17.88 -32.43 6.52
C TYR A 459 -16.45 -31.93 6.33
N SER A 460 -15.52 -32.51 7.11
CA SER A 460 -14.08 -32.28 6.96
C SER A 460 -13.47 -33.49 6.25
N LYS A 461 -12.74 -33.27 5.16
CA LYS A 461 -11.99 -34.31 4.43
C LYS A 461 -10.51 -34.15 4.72
N THR A 462 -9.87 -35.23 5.17
CA THR A 462 -8.42 -35.27 5.33
C THR A 462 -7.76 -35.49 3.97
N ALA A 463 -7.04 -34.49 3.47
CA ALA A 463 -6.22 -34.57 2.26
C ALA A 463 -4.74 -34.61 2.62
N SER A 464 -3.88 -34.93 1.65
CA SER A 464 -2.42 -34.88 1.78
C SER A 464 -1.88 -33.51 2.24
N ILE A 465 -2.68 -32.46 2.05
CA ILE A 465 -2.41 -31.07 2.40
C ILE A 465 -3.02 -30.61 3.75
N GLY A 466 -3.77 -31.48 4.44
CA GLY A 466 -4.43 -31.23 5.74
C GLY A 466 -5.94 -31.47 5.73
N GLU A 467 -6.66 -30.98 6.74
CA GLU A 467 -8.14 -31.00 6.77
C GLU A 467 -8.78 -29.90 5.91
N ILE A 468 -9.58 -30.31 4.93
CA ILE A 468 -10.40 -29.44 4.07
C ILE A 468 -11.84 -29.48 4.59
N GLU A 469 -12.43 -28.34 4.95
CA GLU A 469 -13.86 -28.29 5.22
C GLU A 469 -14.65 -28.11 3.93
N VAL A 470 -15.73 -28.86 3.79
CA VAL A 470 -16.62 -28.83 2.62
C VAL A 470 -18.03 -28.55 3.08
N ALA A 471 -18.75 -27.68 2.37
CA ALA A 471 -20.16 -27.41 2.58
C ALA A 471 -20.93 -27.48 1.27
N PHE A 472 -21.96 -28.33 1.22
CA PHE A 472 -22.89 -28.44 0.11
C PHE A 472 -24.12 -27.61 0.40
N ILE A 473 -24.47 -26.71 -0.52
CA ILE A 473 -25.67 -25.89 -0.43
C ILE A 473 -26.53 -26.06 -1.69
N GLU A 474 -27.84 -26.07 -1.57
CA GLU A 474 -28.74 -26.33 -2.69
C GLU A 474 -29.84 -25.27 -2.82
N LEU A 475 -30.17 -24.85 -4.03
CA LEU A 475 -31.36 -24.07 -4.34
C LEU A 475 -32.04 -24.63 -5.59
N GLY A 476 -33.24 -25.19 -5.43
CA GLY A 476 -34.09 -25.61 -6.57
C GLY A 476 -33.44 -26.62 -7.52
N GLY A 477 -32.72 -27.63 -6.98
CA GLY A 477 -32.02 -28.64 -7.77
C GLY A 477 -30.62 -28.23 -8.26
N VAL A 478 -30.14 -27.01 -7.93
CA VAL A 478 -28.76 -26.58 -8.15
C VAL A 478 -27.97 -26.78 -6.87
N LEU A 479 -27.01 -27.71 -6.89
CA LEU A 479 -26.10 -28.00 -5.78
C LEU A 479 -24.77 -27.23 -5.99
N LEU A 480 -24.37 -26.44 -5.00
CA LEU A 480 -23.09 -25.75 -4.94
C LEU A 480 -22.23 -26.38 -3.85
N GLU A 481 -20.98 -26.68 -4.18
CA GLU A 481 -19.99 -27.20 -3.25
C GLU A 481 -18.98 -26.10 -2.89
N LEU A 482 -18.87 -25.79 -1.60
CA LEU A 482 -17.97 -24.77 -1.07
C LEU A 482 -16.84 -25.45 -0.30
N TYR A 483 -15.60 -25.07 -0.61
CA TYR A 483 -14.40 -25.64 0.01
C TYR A 483 -13.64 -24.62 0.86
N GLN A 484 -13.16 -25.06 2.03
CA GLN A 484 -12.21 -24.35 2.88
C GLN A 484 -10.96 -25.22 3.06
N LEU A 485 -9.87 -24.82 2.43
CA LEU A 485 -8.61 -25.54 2.53
C LEU A 485 -7.94 -25.35 3.91
N PRO A 486 -7.13 -26.33 4.37
CA PRO A 486 -6.40 -26.27 5.63
C PRO A 486 -5.45 -25.08 5.65
N GLN A 487 -5.27 -24.43 6.82
CA GLN A 487 -4.49 -23.19 7.00
C GLN A 487 -3.00 -23.27 6.57
N ALA A 488 -2.53 -24.40 6.03
CA ALA A 488 -1.16 -24.60 5.60
C ALA A 488 -0.82 -24.02 4.21
N GLU A 489 -1.78 -23.85 3.30
CA GLU A 489 -1.55 -23.17 2.02
C GLU A 489 -2.68 -22.21 1.66
N GLY A 490 -2.30 -20.95 1.41
CA GLY A 490 -3.20 -19.92 0.95
C GLY A 490 -3.66 -20.24 -0.48
N PHE A 491 -4.94 -20.02 -0.71
CA PHE A 491 -5.62 -20.19 -1.99
C PHE A 491 -4.86 -19.55 -3.17
N ASP A 492 -4.79 -20.29 -4.27
CA ASP A 492 -4.35 -19.82 -5.58
C ASP A 492 -5.61 -19.32 -6.33
N VAL A 493 -5.92 -18.00 -6.23
CA VAL A 493 -7.03 -17.37 -6.98
C VAL A 493 -6.47 -17.02 -8.35
N PRO A 494 -6.83 -17.75 -9.43
CA PRO A 494 -7.89 -17.25 -10.30
C PRO A 494 -8.55 -18.32 -11.19
N ARG A 495 -9.78 -18.72 -10.89
CA ARG A 495 -10.68 -19.27 -11.90
C ARG A 495 -11.98 -18.47 -11.85
N CYS A 496 -12.17 -17.58 -12.82
CA CYS A 496 -13.50 -17.11 -13.17
C CYS A 496 -14.01 -18.02 -14.27
N GLY A 497 -15.04 -18.80 -13.97
CA GLY A 497 -15.63 -19.82 -14.84
C GLY A 497 -16.16 -20.98 -14.02
N ILE A 498 -16.94 -21.86 -14.65
CA ILE A 498 -17.32 -23.12 -14.03
C ILE A 498 -16.07 -24.01 -14.07
N ASP A 499 -15.47 -24.30 -12.91
CA ASP A 499 -14.27 -25.15 -12.87
C ASP A 499 -14.60 -26.63 -13.03
N HIS A 500 -15.74 -27.00 -12.47
CA HIS A 500 -16.19 -28.37 -12.35
C HIS A 500 -17.73 -28.40 -12.36
N ILE A 501 -18.32 -29.19 -13.25
CA ILE A 501 -19.74 -29.55 -13.26
C ILE A 501 -19.81 -31.04 -12.95
N ALA A 502 -20.40 -31.40 -11.81
CA ALA A 502 -20.75 -32.79 -11.51
C ALA A 502 -22.22 -33.03 -11.85
N LEU A 503 -22.50 -34.09 -12.61
CA LEU A 503 -23.83 -34.49 -13.05
C LEU A 503 -24.14 -35.90 -12.55
N GLU A 504 -25.13 -36.03 -11.70
CA GLU A 504 -25.61 -37.36 -11.30
C GLU A 504 -26.38 -38.01 -12.46
N VAL A 505 -26.00 -39.24 -12.79
CA VAL A 505 -26.56 -40.03 -13.90
C VAL A 505 -27.05 -41.37 -13.40
N SER A 506 -28.15 -41.85 -13.99
CA SER A 506 -28.75 -43.13 -13.63
C SER A 506 -27.95 -44.36 -14.12
N ASP A 507 -27.15 -44.20 -15.17
CA ASP A 507 -26.32 -45.25 -15.77
C ASP A 507 -25.02 -44.67 -16.34
N LEU A 508 -23.93 -44.86 -15.60
CA LEU A 508 -22.61 -44.33 -15.96
C LEU A 508 -22.00 -45.04 -17.17
N GLN A 509 -22.30 -46.33 -17.37
CA GLN A 509 -21.77 -47.11 -18.50
C GLN A 509 -22.39 -46.66 -19.82
N ALA A 510 -23.69 -46.38 -19.82
CA ALA A 510 -24.38 -45.83 -20.98
C ALA A 510 -23.83 -44.44 -21.36
N VAL A 511 -23.51 -43.61 -20.38
CA VAL A 511 -22.89 -42.29 -20.59
C VAL A 511 -21.49 -42.42 -21.18
N ALA A 512 -20.65 -43.31 -20.63
CA ALA A 512 -19.31 -43.57 -21.15
C ALA A 512 -19.34 -43.99 -22.64
N ALA A 513 -20.20 -44.95 -22.99
CA ALA A 513 -20.35 -45.42 -24.37
C ALA A 513 -20.81 -44.30 -25.32
N ARG A 514 -21.76 -43.46 -24.86
CA ARG A 514 -22.24 -42.31 -25.63
C ARG A 514 -21.15 -41.28 -25.87
N LEU A 515 -20.35 -40.95 -24.85
CA LEU A 515 -19.24 -40.01 -24.96
C LEU A 515 -18.17 -40.50 -25.96
N GLU A 516 -17.87 -41.80 -25.96
CA GLU A 516 -16.95 -42.42 -26.91
C GLU A 516 -17.48 -42.31 -28.36
N THR A 517 -18.76 -42.59 -28.60
CA THR A 517 -19.37 -42.44 -29.94
C THR A 517 -19.37 -41.00 -30.46
N LEU A 518 -19.38 -40.02 -29.55
CA LEU A 518 -19.32 -38.60 -29.86
C LEU A 518 -17.87 -38.09 -30.02
N GLY A 519 -16.86 -38.95 -29.77
CA GLY A 519 -15.45 -38.61 -29.90
C GLY A 519 -14.86 -37.82 -28.73
N TYR A 520 -15.53 -37.76 -27.58
CA TYR A 520 -14.98 -37.14 -26.37
C TYR A 520 -13.97 -38.08 -25.72
N LYS A 521 -12.80 -37.53 -25.39
CA LYS A 521 -11.76 -38.27 -24.67
C LYS A 521 -12.04 -38.23 -23.16
N LEU A 522 -12.06 -39.40 -22.53
CA LEU A 522 -12.11 -39.50 -21.07
C LEU A 522 -10.78 -38.99 -20.49
N ASP A 523 -10.89 -38.04 -19.58
CA ASP A 523 -9.76 -37.52 -18.80
C ASP A 523 -9.44 -38.47 -17.64
N GLU A 524 -10.46 -39.06 -17.03
CA GLU A 524 -10.35 -40.04 -15.95
C GLU A 524 -11.62 -40.91 -15.91
N GLY A 525 -11.52 -42.13 -15.37
CA GLY A 525 -12.67 -43.02 -15.23
C GLY A 525 -12.96 -43.94 -16.43
N PRO A 526 -13.95 -44.84 -16.31
CA PRO A 526 -14.82 -45.02 -15.15
C PRO A 526 -14.08 -45.65 -13.96
N VAL A 527 -14.13 -45.00 -12.81
CA VAL A 527 -13.48 -45.44 -11.55
C VAL A 527 -14.55 -45.48 -10.47
N THR A 528 -14.47 -46.50 -9.59
CA THR A 528 -15.39 -46.62 -8.45
C THR A 528 -14.65 -46.39 -7.15
N GLU A 529 -15.04 -45.34 -6.43
CA GLU A 529 -14.55 -45.04 -5.10
C GLU A 529 -15.53 -45.53 -4.04
N SER A 530 -15.00 -46.17 -2.99
CA SER A 530 -15.79 -46.69 -1.88
C SER A 530 -15.46 -45.88 -0.63
N SER A 531 -16.45 -45.12 -0.15
CA SER A 531 -16.42 -44.45 1.15
C SER A 531 -17.15 -45.32 2.19
N PRO A 532 -16.86 -45.20 3.50
CA PRO A 532 -17.56 -45.96 4.54
C PRO A 532 -19.09 -45.83 4.56
N MET A 533 -19.65 -44.81 3.90
CA MET A 533 -21.10 -44.58 3.83
C MET A 533 -21.74 -44.82 2.46
N ASN A 534 -21.00 -44.75 1.34
CA ASN A 534 -21.56 -44.89 -0.02
C ASN A 534 -20.49 -45.37 -1.02
N LYS A 535 -20.93 -46.05 -2.08
CA LYS A 535 -20.12 -46.42 -3.23
C LYS A 535 -20.51 -45.55 -4.42
N VAL A 536 -19.58 -44.72 -4.90
CA VAL A 536 -19.82 -43.79 -6.01
C VAL A 536 -18.90 -44.19 -7.15
N SER A 537 -19.46 -44.33 -8.35
CA SER A 537 -18.69 -44.50 -9.58
C SER A 537 -18.73 -43.21 -10.36
N PHE A 538 -17.60 -42.79 -10.92
CA PHE A 538 -17.53 -41.56 -11.70
C PHE A 538 -16.67 -41.70 -12.97
N LEU A 539 -16.91 -40.83 -13.94
CA LEU A 539 -16.03 -40.59 -15.09
C LEU A 539 -15.94 -39.11 -15.39
N LEU A 540 -14.80 -38.67 -15.95
CA LEU A 540 -14.54 -37.28 -16.27
C LEU A 540 -14.22 -37.09 -17.75
N ILE A 541 -14.74 -36.01 -18.31
CA ILE A 541 -14.30 -35.43 -19.58
C ILE A 541 -13.95 -33.96 -19.39
N ARG A 542 -13.24 -33.39 -20.35
CA ARG A 542 -13.11 -31.93 -20.49
C ARG A 542 -14.18 -31.38 -21.40
N GLY A 543 -14.85 -30.35 -20.92
CA GLY A 543 -15.66 -29.49 -21.75
C GLY A 543 -14.82 -28.58 -22.65
N PRO A 544 -15.47 -27.85 -23.56
CA PRO A 544 -14.80 -27.02 -24.57
C PRO A 544 -13.97 -25.87 -23.97
N ASP A 545 -14.27 -25.44 -22.74
CA ASP A 545 -13.55 -24.38 -22.03
C ASP A 545 -12.51 -24.92 -21.03
N GLY A 546 -12.30 -26.25 -21.03
CA GLY A 546 -11.35 -26.94 -20.15
C GLY A 546 -11.86 -27.19 -18.73
N GLU A 547 -13.14 -26.91 -18.49
CA GLU A 547 -13.87 -27.31 -17.30
C GLU A 547 -13.99 -28.83 -17.20
N ARG A 548 -13.98 -29.35 -15.97
CA ARG A 548 -14.21 -30.77 -15.75
C ARG A 548 -15.70 -31.04 -15.74
N LEU A 549 -16.15 -31.97 -16.57
CA LEU A 549 -17.48 -32.55 -16.44
C LEU A 549 -17.31 -33.93 -15.82
N GLU A 550 -17.73 -34.07 -14.57
CA GLU A 550 -17.80 -35.33 -13.84
C GLU A 550 -19.22 -35.87 -13.95
N PHE A 551 -19.34 -37.13 -14.32
CA PHE A 551 -20.61 -37.84 -14.31
C PHE A 551 -20.54 -38.87 -13.20
N ASP A 552 -21.49 -38.80 -12.28
CA ASP A 552 -21.50 -39.59 -11.06
C ASP A 552 -22.68 -40.53 -11.03
N GLN A 553 -22.45 -41.75 -10.57
CA GLN A 553 -23.49 -42.72 -10.26
C GLN A 553 -23.29 -43.22 -8.84
N THR A 554 -24.19 -42.78 -7.96
CA THR A 554 -24.30 -43.31 -6.61
C THR A 554 -24.96 -44.69 -6.68
N ALA A 555 -24.33 -45.72 -6.11
CA ALA A 555 -25.01 -47.01 -5.94
C ALA A 555 -26.16 -46.82 -4.95
N ALA A 556 -27.38 -47.14 -5.39
CA ALA A 556 -28.58 -47.12 -4.55
C ALA A 556 -28.52 -48.12 -3.39
#